data_AF-A0A0M3J4W7-F1
#
_entry.id   AF-A0A0M3J4W7-F1
#
_cell.length_a   1.000
_cell.length_b   1.000
_cell.length_c   1.000
_cell.angle_alpha   90.00
_cell.angle_beta   90.00
_cell.angle_gamma   90.00
#
_symmetry.space_group_name_H-M   'P 1'
#
loop_
_entity.id
_entity.type
_entity.pdbx_description
1 polymer ?
#
loop_
_entity_poly.entity_id
_entity_poly.type
_entity_poly.pdbx_seq_one_letter_code
_entity_poly.pdbx_strand_id
1 'polypeptide(L)'
;LAELLVEYPHQCLWQSIAVYRSDPTKQQLRFTRCRNVYEIAKRKDRSGQLKTLIAQYEYAAAAFVKVAEDAYPAGVHSTFSQKYPYIANFFKTGLMDASVKISSSNDERTVCSRPLVVVPLRDMIEHALPVIIPNSLSQYPVGDPSASVHKFGSHSDDSASSSSSFTNIYIHSIDEEFIVMKSMVRPKKITLVASDGKRYSLMCKAKDELRKDGRLMEINRIVNALLHQNADARRRQLSVRTYNVVPLQS
;
A
#
# COMPACT_ATOMS: atom_id res chain seq x y z
N LEU A 1 -14.47 -6.62 -10.00
CA LEU A 1 -13.87 -5.59 -9.13
C LEU A 1 -14.63 -5.42 -7.81
N ALA A 2 -15.94 -5.21 -7.82
CA ALA A 2 -16.71 -5.08 -6.55
C ALA A 2 -16.63 -6.34 -5.66
N GLU A 3 -16.62 -7.54 -6.25
CA GLU A 3 -16.41 -8.80 -5.51
C GLU A 3 -15.02 -8.90 -4.88
N LEU A 4 -13.97 -8.58 -5.66
CA LEU A 4 -12.60 -8.50 -5.14
C LEU A 4 -12.46 -7.49 -4.00
N LEU A 5 -13.19 -6.37 -4.04
CA LEU A 5 -13.18 -5.38 -2.97
C LEU A 5 -13.87 -5.88 -1.69
N VAL A 6 -14.81 -6.83 -1.79
CA VAL A 6 -15.43 -7.48 -0.62
C VAL A 6 -14.54 -8.61 -0.10
N GLU A 7 -13.90 -9.37 -0.98
CA GLU A 7 -13.05 -10.52 -0.62
C GLU A 7 -11.67 -10.11 -0.11
N TYR A 8 -11.03 -9.12 -0.75
CA TYR A 8 -9.69 -8.60 -0.46
C TYR A 8 -9.72 -7.08 -0.29
N PRO A 9 -10.43 -6.56 0.74
CA PRO A 9 -10.69 -5.15 0.85
C PRO A 9 -9.42 -4.32 1.06
N HIS A 10 -8.49 -4.77 1.90
CA HIS A 10 -7.28 -4.03 2.24
C HIS A 10 -6.38 -3.76 1.01
N GLN A 11 -6.21 -4.79 0.17
CA GLN A 11 -5.45 -4.74 -1.08
C GLN A 11 -6.10 -3.77 -2.06
N CYS A 12 -7.40 -3.98 -2.31
CA CYS A 12 -8.15 -3.20 -3.27
C CYS A 12 -8.26 -1.72 -2.86
N LEU A 13 -8.42 -1.45 -1.56
CA LEU A 13 -8.50 -0.09 -1.03
C LEU A 13 -7.18 0.64 -1.23
N TRP A 14 -6.03 0.08 -0.85
CA TRP A 14 -4.74 0.77 -1.08
C TRP A 14 -4.48 1.09 -2.55
N GLN A 15 -4.88 0.20 -3.47
CA GLN A 15 -4.69 0.39 -4.90
C GLN A 15 -5.65 1.41 -5.53
N SER A 16 -6.86 1.57 -4.97
CA SER A 16 -7.92 2.37 -5.60
C SER A 16 -8.31 3.65 -4.83
N ILE A 17 -7.84 3.83 -3.58
CA ILE A 17 -8.27 4.95 -2.73
C ILE A 17 -7.89 6.32 -3.31
N ALA A 18 -6.78 6.42 -4.05
CA ALA A 18 -6.41 7.65 -4.73
C ALA A 18 -7.45 8.06 -5.79
N VAL A 19 -7.98 7.09 -6.53
CA VAL A 19 -9.03 7.32 -7.55
C VAL A 19 -10.36 7.62 -6.87
N TYR A 20 -10.68 6.93 -5.77
CA TYR A 20 -11.88 7.20 -4.97
C TYR A 20 -11.92 8.64 -4.42
N ARG A 21 -10.75 9.18 -4.07
CA ARG A 21 -10.53 10.54 -3.58
C ARG A 21 -10.28 11.58 -4.69
N SER A 22 -10.37 11.19 -5.96
CA SER A 22 -10.14 12.09 -7.09
C SER A 22 -11.13 13.25 -7.13
N ASP A 23 -10.68 14.40 -7.65
CA ASP A 23 -11.52 15.59 -7.81
C ASP A 23 -12.56 15.36 -8.93
N PRO A 24 -13.88 15.45 -8.63
CA PRO A 24 -14.93 15.20 -9.61
C PRO A 24 -14.93 16.22 -10.76
N THR A 25 -14.38 17.42 -10.55
CA THR A 25 -14.32 18.48 -11.57
C THR A 25 -13.21 18.22 -12.59
N LYS A 26 -12.10 17.61 -12.16
CA LYS A 26 -10.93 17.34 -13.01
C LYS A 26 -10.99 15.97 -13.68
N GLN A 27 -11.57 14.97 -13.02
CA GLN A 27 -11.56 13.57 -13.46
C GLN A 27 -12.94 12.89 -13.35
N GLN A 28 -13.99 13.56 -13.85
CA GLN A 28 -15.39 13.15 -13.71
C GLN A 28 -15.64 11.67 -14.03
N LEU A 29 -15.16 11.17 -15.18
CA LEU A 29 -15.42 9.78 -15.58
C LEU A 29 -14.79 8.76 -14.61
N ARG A 30 -13.55 9.02 -14.15
CA ARG A 30 -12.86 8.15 -13.20
C ARG A 30 -13.54 8.17 -11.84
N PHE A 31 -13.90 9.37 -11.37
CA PHE A 31 -14.65 9.57 -10.14
C PHE A 31 -15.96 8.76 -10.15
N THR A 32 -16.81 8.97 -11.16
CA THR A 32 -18.12 8.31 -11.27
C THR A 32 -17.99 6.79 -11.34
N ARG A 33 -17.09 6.27 -12.21
CA ARG A 33 -16.89 4.82 -12.35
C ARG A 33 -16.37 4.19 -11.06
N CYS A 34 -15.40 4.81 -10.41
CA CYS A 34 -14.84 4.30 -9.15
C CYS A 34 -15.88 4.27 -8.04
N ARG A 35 -16.65 5.35 -7.87
CA ARG A 35 -17.74 5.43 -6.90
C ARG A 35 -18.79 4.35 -7.13
N ASN A 36 -19.21 4.13 -8.37
CA ASN A 36 -20.17 3.08 -8.70
C ASN A 36 -19.68 1.68 -8.27
N VAL A 37 -18.39 1.37 -8.45
CA VAL A 37 -17.82 0.10 -7.99
C VAL A 37 -17.88 -0.02 -6.46
N TYR A 38 -17.53 1.05 -5.74
CA TYR A 38 -17.58 1.08 -4.27
C TYR A 38 -19.02 0.94 -3.77
N GLU A 39 -20.01 1.59 -4.41
CA GLU A 39 -21.43 1.45 -4.05
C GLU A 39 -21.92 0.01 -4.26
N ILE A 40 -21.56 -0.63 -5.37
CA ILE A 40 -21.90 -2.04 -5.62
C ILE A 40 -21.25 -2.94 -4.56
N ALA A 41 -20.00 -2.70 -4.21
CA ALA A 41 -19.30 -3.48 -3.19
C ALA A 41 -19.94 -3.33 -1.80
N LYS A 42 -20.28 -2.09 -1.39
CA LYS A 42 -21.00 -1.83 -0.13
C LYS A 42 -22.34 -2.56 -0.04
N ARG A 43 -23.08 -2.66 -1.16
CA ARG A 43 -24.35 -3.42 -1.22
C ARG A 43 -24.14 -4.93 -1.14
N LYS A 44 -23.01 -5.44 -1.64
CA LYS A 44 -22.67 -6.87 -1.62
C LYS A 44 -22.08 -7.32 -0.28
N ASP A 45 -21.47 -6.41 0.49
CA ASP A 45 -20.93 -6.71 1.81
C ASP A 45 -22.04 -6.97 2.84
N ARG A 46 -22.23 -8.24 3.20
CA ARG A 46 -23.21 -8.67 4.20
C ARG A 46 -22.80 -8.30 5.62
N SER A 47 -21.52 -8.06 5.88
CA SER A 47 -20.99 -7.76 7.22
C SER A 47 -21.17 -6.30 7.62
N GLY A 48 -21.32 -5.40 6.64
CA GLY A 48 -21.34 -3.95 6.82
C GLY A 48 -19.98 -3.33 7.16
N GLN A 49 -18.94 -4.14 7.38
CA GLN A 49 -17.61 -3.69 7.80
C GLN A 49 -16.88 -2.91 6.71
N LEU A 50 -17.17 -3.20 5.43
CA LEU A 50 -16.52 -2.55 4.30
C LEU A 50 -16.75 -1.03 4.31
N LYS A 51 -17.92 -0.57 4.76
CA LYS A 51 -18.22 0.87 4.86
C LYS A 51 -17.29 1.58 5.82
N THR A 52 -17.13 1.02 7.03
CA THR A 52 -16.20 1.52 8.04
C THR A 52 -14.75 1.48 7.53
N LEU A 53 -14.38 0.40 6.85
CA LEU A 53 -13.03 0.24 6.32
C LEU A 53 -12.71 1.24 5.21
N ILE A 54 -13.64 1.51 4.30
CA ILE A 54 -13.52 2.56 3.28
C ILE A 54 -13.23 3.91 3.94
N ALA A 55 -14.00 4.28 4.98
CA ALA A 55 -13.80 5.54 5.69
C ALA A 55 -12.42 5.60 6.37
N GLN A 56 -11.97 4.51 6.99
CA GLN A 56 -10.63 4.41 7.62
C GLN A 56 -9.50 4.60 6.60
N TYR A 57 -9.59 3.95 5.44
CA TYR A 57 -8.59 4.10 4.37
C TYR A 57 -8.63 5.48 3.72
N GLU A 58 -9.82 6.04 3.53
CA GLU A 58 -10.00 7.40 3.00
C GLU A 58 -9.34 8.42 3.93
N TYR A 59 -9.61 8.31 5.24
CA TYR A 59 -9.02 9.17 6.26
C TYR A 59 -7.50 9.01 6.33
N ALA A 60 -6.99 7.78 6.42
CA ALA A 60 -5.56 7.51 6.47
C ALA A 60 -4.84 8.08 5.25
N ALA A 61 -5.38 7.86 4.05
CA ALA A 61 -4.82 8.40 2.81
C ALA A 61 -4.81 9.93 2.81
N ALA A 62 -5.89 10.57 3.29
CA ALA A 62 -5.98 12.02 3.37
C ALA A 62 -5.02 12.62 4.40
N ALA A 63 -4.88 11.95 5.53
CA ALA A 63 -3.95 12.33 6.58
C ALA A 63 -2.49 12.20 6.12
N PHE A 64 -2.10 11.11 5.45
CA PHE A 64 -0.75 10.95 4.90
C PHE A 64 -0.42 12.00 3.84
N VAL A 65 -1.40 12.36 2.99
CA VAL A 65 -1.23 13.46 2.02
C VAL A 65 -0.99 14.79 2.72
N LYS A 66 -1.76 15.10 3.77
CA LYS A 66 -1.60 16.31 4.57
C LYS A 66 -0.23 16.36 5.25
N VAL A 67 0.27 15.24 5.78
CA VAL A 67 1.65 15.13 6.29
C VAL A 67 2.65 15.42 5.16
N ALA A 68 2.48 14.78 4.00
CA ALA A 68 3.39 14.97 2.87
C ALA A 68 3.50 16.44 2.45
N GLU A 69 2.37 17.15 2.34
CA GLU A 69 2.26 18.52 1.84
C GLU A 69 2.70 19.60 2.84
N ASP A 70 2.71 19.30 4.15
CA ASP A 70 3.11 20.26 5.18
C ASP A 70 4.56 20.73 4.99
N ALA A 71 4.79 22.03 4.85
CA ALA A 71 6.13 22.58 4.71
C ALA A 71 6.83 22.57 6.08
N TYR A 72 7.93 21.84 6.20
CA TYR A 72 8.68 21.73 7.46
C TYR A 72 10.20 21.82 7.24
N PRO A 73 10.98 22.31 8.21
CA PRO A 73 12.43 22.38 8.09
C PRO A 73 13.06 20.98 7.98
N ALA A 74 14.09 20.86 7.14
CA ALA A 74 14.87 19.63 7.03
C ALA A 74 15.58 19.32 8.35
N GLY A 75 15.68 18.04 8.70
CA GLY A 75 16.27 17.60 9.97
C GLY A 75 15.53 16.42 10.59
N VAL A 76 16.06 15.94 11.71
CA VAL A 76 15.43 14.93 12.57
C VAL A 76 14.58 15.65 13.61
N HIS A 77 13.37 15.15 13.83
CA HIS A 77 12.39 15.73 14.75
C HIS A 77 11.78 14.60 15.58
N SER A 78 11.44 14.84 16.85
CA SER A 78 11.01 13.82 17.82
C SER A 78 9.61 14.04 18.39
N THR A 79 8.79 14.88 17.75
CA THR A 79 7.46 15.27 18.23
C THR A 79 6.38 15.07 17.16
N PHE A 80 6.41 13.91 16.47
CA PHE A 80 5.46 13.60 15.39
C PHE A 80 4.00 13.74 15.84
N SER A 81 3.62 13.18 16.99
CA SER A 81 2.23 13.24 17.47
C SER A 81 1.79 14.65 17.86
N GLN A 82 2.72 15.49 18.33
CA GLN A 82 2.44 16.90 18.62
C GLN A 82 2.21 17.70 17.33
N LYS A 83 3.00 17.42 16.29
CA LYS A 83 2.91 18.12 15.01
C LYS A 83 1.74 17.62 14.14
N TYR A 84 1.45 16.32 14.18
CA TYR A 84 0.40 15.67 13.40
C TYR A 84 -0.56 14.84 14.29
N PRO A 85 -1.26 15.48 15.24
CA PRO A 85 -2.11 14.77 16.19
C PRO A 85 -3.25 14.02 15.52
N TYR A 86 -3.79 14.55 14.41
CA TYR A 86 -4.89 13.96 13.67
C TYR A 86 -4.60 12.52 13.21
N ILE A 87 -3.39 12.24 12.68
CA ILE A 87 -3.03 10.91 12.19
C ILE A 87 -2.48 10.01 13.29
N ALA A 88 -1.73 10.59 14.24
CA ALA A 88 -1.18 9.85 15.37
C ALA A 88 -2.31 9.32 16.27
N ASN A 89 -3.31 10.16 16.58
CA ASN A 89 -4.45 9.77 17.38
C ASN A 89 -5.35 8.79 16.63
N PHE A 90 -5.56 9.00 15.32
CA PHE A 90 -6.36 8.07 14.51
C PHE A 90 -5.86 6.63 14.63
N PHE A 91 -4.56 6.36 14.45
CA PHE A 91 -4.04 4.99 14.61
C PHE A 91 -4.06 4.48 16.06
N LYS A 92 -3.98 5.37 17.06
CA LYS A 92 -4.05 5.01 18.48
C LYS A 92 -5.49 4.69 18.93
N THR A 93 -6.48 5.46 18.51
CA THR A 93 -7.85 5.46 19.08
C THR A 93 -8.97 5.17 18.08
N GLY A 94 -8.71 5.30 16.78
CA GLY A 94 -9.74 5.21 15.73
C GLY A 94 -10.47 6.52 15.43
N LEU A 95 -10.26 7.55 16.24
CA LEU A 95 -10.98 8.82 16.09
C LEU A 95 -10.47 9.62 14.88
N MET A 96 -11.40 10.02 14.02
CA MET A 96 -11.12 10.82 12.84
C MET A 96 -11.26 12.32 13.16
N ASP A 97 -10.16 13.05 13.07
CA ASP A 97 -10.14 14.50 13.26
C ASP A 97 -10.79 15.27 12.09
N ALA A 98 -11.65 16.24 12.40
CA ALA A 98 -12.41 17.04 11.42
C ALA A 98 -11.53 17.87 10.47
N SER A 99 -10.27 18.13 10.83
CA SER A 99 -9.31 18.86 10.00
C SER A 99 -8.81 18.06 8.78
N VAL A 100 -9.16 16.78 8.67
CA VAL A 100 -8.90 15.93 7.50
C VAL A 100 -10.22 15.73 6.75
N LYS A 101 -10.32 16.34 5.56
CA LYS A 101 -11.54 16.26 4.73
C LYS A 101 -11.65 14.89 4.06
N ILE A 102 -12.75 14.20 4.32
CA ILE A 102 -13.16 12.95 3.65
C ILE A 102 -14.56 13.14 3.06
N SER A 103 -14.91 12.32 2.05
CA SER A 103 -16.20 12.40 1.35
C SER A 103 -17.37 11.75 2.09
N SER A 104 -17.07 10.95 3.13
CA SER A 104 -18.05 10.22 3.94
C SER A 104 -18.74 11.17 4.94
N SER A 105 -20.06 11.05 5.11
CA SER A 105 -20.91 11.93 5.94
C SER A 105 -20.59 11.88 7.44
N ASN A 106 -20.82 12.99 8.15
CA ASN A 106 -20.44 13.22 9.55
C ASN A 106 -20.96 12.21 10.60
N ASP A 107 -22.01 11.45 10.31
CA ASP A 107 -22.66 10.53 11.28
C ASP A 107 -21.82 9.29 11.63
N GLU A 108 -20.71 9.03 10.93
CA GLU A 108 -19.93 7.79 11.06
C GLU A 108 -18.59 7.96 11.81
N ARG A 109 -18.37 9.12 12.44
CA ARG A 109 -17.11 9.49 13.14
C ARG A 109 -16.90 8.78 14.49
N THR A 110 -17.78 7.87 14.88
CA THR A 110 -17.94 7.36 16.25
C THR A 110 -17.62 5.86 16.41
N VAL A 111 -16.81 5.27 15.52
CA VAL A 111 -16.30 3.92 15.79
C VAL A 111 -15.04 4.02 16.64
N CYS A 112 -15.20 3.88 17.96
CA CYS A 112 -14.12 3.81 18.94
C CYS A 112 -13.47 2.41 18.93
N SER A 113 -12.84 2.06 17.81
CA SER A 113 -12.00 0.88 17.71
C SER A 113 -10.77 1.20 16.88
N ARG A 114 -9.66 0.52 17.18
CA ARG A 114 -8.40 0.74 16.49
C ARG A 114 -8.59 0.49 14.97
N PRO A 115 -8.09 1.38 14.08
CA PRO A 115 -8.28 1.21 12.65
C PRO A 115 -7.67 -0.09 12.13
N LEU A 116 -8.35 -0.71 11.17
CA LEU A 116 -7.89 -1.91 10.47
C LEU A 116 -7.21 -1.53 9.15
N VAL A 117 -6.35 -0.53 9.18
CA VAL A 117 -5.57 -0.12 8.00
C VAL A 117 -4.28 -0.92 7.97
N VAL A 118 -4.06 -1.68 6.90
CA VAL A 118 -2.84 -2.49 6.77
C VAL A 118 -1.62 -1.66 6.45
N VAL A 119 -0.45 -2.10 6.93
CA VAL A 119 0.84 -1.55 6.49
C VAL A 119 0.94 -1.74 4.97
N PRO A 120 1.30 -0.70 4.19
CA PRO A 120 1.35 -0.78 2.74
C PRO A 120 2.59 -1.53 2.23
N LEU A 121 2.78 -2.76 2.69
CA LEU A 121 3.85 -3.65 2.23
C LEU A 121 3.49 -4.23 0.87
N ARG A 122 4.52 -4.53 0.08
CA ARG A 122 4.36 -5.17 -1.22
C ARG A 122 3.58 -6.48 -1.09
N ASP A 123 4.07 -7.40 -0.27
CA ASP A 123 3.49 -8.74 -0.09
C ASP A 123 2.06 -8.70 0.45
N MET A 124 1.64 -7.55 0.99
CA MET A 124 0.28 -7.32 1.47
C MET A 124 -0.63 -6.67 0.45
N ILE A 125 -0.10 -5.87 -0.48
CA ILE A 125 -0.89 -5.13 -1.49
C ILE A 125 -0.93 -5.89 -2.81
N GLU A 126 0.17 -6.53 -3.17
CA GLU A 126 0.29 -7.44 -4.31
C GLU A 126 0.09 -8.84 -3.72
N HIS A 127 -1.05 -9.49 -3.99
CA HIS A 127 -1.09 -10.95 -3.89
C HIS A 127 0.14 -11.48 -4.64
N ALA A 128 0.79 -12.52 -4.14
CA ALA A 128 1.86 -13.22 -4.86
C ALA A 128 1.27 -13.85 -6.14
N LEU A 129 0.92 -13.02 -7.11
CA LEU A 129 0.69 -13.42 -8.47
C LEU A 129 2.06 -13.91 -8.92
N PRO A 130 2.22 -15.19 -9.27
CA PRO A 130 3.44 -15.61 -9.93
C PRO A 130 3.59 -14.68 -11.13
N VAL A 131 4.71 -13.97 -11.20
CA VAL A 131 5.05 -13.19 -12.38
C VAL A 131 5.31 -14.23 -13.47
N ILE A 132 4.27 -14.61 -14.20
CA ILE A 132 4.39 -15.39 -15.42
C ILE A 132 5.01 -14.41 -16.40
N ILE A 133 6.33 -14.39 -16.47
CA ILE A 133 7.03 -13.72 -17.55
C ILE A 133 6.68 -14.53 -18.81
N PRO A 134 5.97 -13.96 -19.79
CA PRO A 134 5.73 -14.67 -21.03
C PRO A 134 7.08 -14.94 -21.70
N ASN A 135 7.28 -16.16 -22.22
CA ASN A 135 8.49 -16.56 -22.96
C ASN A 135 8.86 -15.60 -24.12
N SER A 136 7.96 -14.69 -24.52
CA SER A 136 8.19 -13.73 -25.62
C SER A 136 9.21 -12.62 -25.32
N LEU A 137 9.62 -12.42 -24.06
CA LEU A 137 10.66 -11.44 -23.69
C LEU A 137 12.08 -12.02 -23.64
N SER A 138 12.23 -13.33 -23.87
CA SER A 138 13.52 -14.00 -23.96
C SER A 138 13.88 -14.25 -25.44
N GLN A 139 15.02 -13.75 -25.89
CA GLN A 139 15.59 -14.11 -27.21
C GLN A 139 16.10 -15.57 -27.27
N TYR A 140 16.06 -16.29 -26.14
CA TYR A 140 16.45 -17.69 -26.05
C TYR A 140 15.23 -18.56 -25.75
N PRO A 141 15.02 -19.69 -26.43
CA PRO A 141 13.97 -20.64 -26.08
C PRO A 141 14.24 -21.17 -24.67
N VAL A 142 13.42 -20.77 -23.69
CA VAL A 142 13.44 -21.40 -22.37
C VAL A 142 12.60 -22.67 -22.50
N GLY A 143 13.22 -23.81 -22.23
CA GLY A 143 12.56 -25.11 -22.25
C GLY A 143 11.29 -25.13 -21.36
N ASP A 144 10.38 -26.04 -21.71
CA ASP A 144 9.07 -26.34 -21.13
C ASP A 144 8.69 -25.58 -19.81
N PRO A 145 7.57 -24.81 -19.80
CA PRO A 145 7.09 -24.08 -18.63
C PRO A 145 6.83 -24.92 -17.37
N SER A 146 6.84 -26.25 -17.49
CA SER A 146 6.52 -27.17 -16.40
C SER A 146 7.66 -27.39 -15.38
N ALA A 147 8.87 -26.86 -15.61
CA ALA A 147 10.07 -27.26 -14.86
C ALA A 147 10.68 -26.23 -13.87
N SER A 148 10.05 -25.09 -13.59
CA SER A 148 10.65 -24.12 -12.64
C SER A 148 9.65 -23.45 -11.72
N VAL A 149 8.97 -24.25 -10.91
CA VAL A 149 8.44 -23.85 -9.60
C VAL A 149 9.46 -24.27 -8.54
N HIS A 150 10.59 -23.58 -8.47
CA HIS A 150 11.49 -23.74 -7.33
C HIS A 150 11.14 -22.72 -6.24
N LYS A 151 10.33 -23.23 -5.30
CA LYS A 151 10.12 -22.74 -3.95
C LYS A 151 11.48 -22.53 -3.26
N PHE A 152 11.61 -21.48 -2.47
CA PHE A 152 12.73 -21.22 -1.57
C PHE A 152 13.12 -22.50 -0.80
N GLY A 153 14.41 -22.85 -0.81
CA GLY A 153 15.13 -23.69 0.16
C GLY A 153 14.49 -25.02 0.61
N SER A 154 15.09 -26.13 0.19
CA SER A 154 14.75 -27.51 0.55
C SER A 154 15.14 -27.90 1.99
N HIS A 155 14.17 -28.40 2.75
CA HIS A 155 14.32 -29.63 3.56
C HIS A 155 13.02 -30.43 3.41
N SER A 156 13.19 -31.71 3.07
CA SER A 156 12.16 -32.72 2.84
C SER A 156 11.39 -33.02 4.13
N ASP A 157 10.06 -32.96 4.06
CA ASP A 157 9.13 -33.99 4.57
C ASP A 157 7.68 -33.63 4.21
N ASP A 158 6.86 -34.67 4.17
CA ASP A 158 5.60 -34.84 3.46
C ASP A 158 4.43 -33.88 3.76
N SER A 159 3.58 -33.70 2.73
CA SER A 159 2.13 -33.43 2.82
C SER A 159 1.63 -32.24 3.66
N ALA A 160 1.61 -31.05 3.04
CA ALA A 160 0.53 -30.08 3.22
C ALA A 160 0.53 -29.08 2.06
N SER A 161 -0.61 -28.95 1.37
CA SER A 161 -0.87 -27.79 0.52
C SER A 161 -0.83 -26.54 1.42
N SER A 162 0.33 -25.89 1.50
CA SER A 162 0.48 -24.63 2.23
C SER A 162 -0.26 -23.55 1.45
N SER A 163 -1.57 -23.46 1.68
CA SER A 163 -2.30 -22.20 1.68
C SER A 163 -1.47 -21.26 2.56
N SER A 164 -0.59 -20.47 1.95
CA SER A 164 0.12 -19.41 2.66
C SER A 164 -0.93 -18.37 3.02
N SER A 165 -1.59 -18.56 4.16
CA SER A 165 -2.55 -17.60 4.69
C SER A 165 -1.79 -16.32 4.98
N PHE A 166 -1.94 -15.31 4.12
CA PHE A 166 -1.36 -14.00 4.36
C PHE A 166 -2.05 -13.38 5.57
N THR A 167 -1.34 -13.29 6.70
CA THR A 167 -1.85 -12.58 7.88
C THR A 167 -1.74 -11.08 7.64
N ASN A 168 -2.86 -10.36 7.81
CA ASN A 168 -2.84 -8.91 7.71
C ASN A 168 -2.03 -8.30 8.87
N ILE A 169 -1.04 -7.48 8.53
CA ILE A 169 -0.28 -6.65 9.46
C ILE A 169 -0.87 -5.24 9.44
N TYR A 170 -1.43 -4.82 10.57
CA TYR A 170 -2.10 -3.52 10.72
C TYR A 170 -1.16 -2.45 11.23
N ILE A 171 -1.40 -1.20 10.85
CA ILE A 171 -0.72 -0.04 11.42
C ILE A 171 -1.25 0.14 12.85
N HIS A 172 -0.37 -0.01 13.83
CA HIS A 172 -0.71 0.13 15.24
C HIS A 172 -0.50 1.56 15.75
N SER A 173 0.62 2.19 15.37
CA SER A 173 0.95 3.57 15.72
C SER A 173 2.05 4.13 14.82
N ILE A 174 2.37 5.41 14.98
CA ILE A 174 3.50 6.07 14.31
C ILE A 174 4.52 6.47 15.37
N ASP A 175 5.79 6.28 15.09
CA ASP A 175 6.90 6.69 15.95
C ASP A 175 6.94 8.22 16.11
N GLU A 176 7.40 8.69 17.27
CA GLU A 176 7.52 10.13 17.54
C GLU A 176 8.68 10.76 16.76
N GLU A 177 9.70 9.97 16.43
CA GLU A 177 10.79 10.40 15.56
C GLU A 177 10.41 10.34 14.07
N PHE A 178 10.61 11.45 13.36
CA PHE A 178 10.51 11.53 11.91
C PHE A 178 11.61 12.43 11.33
N ILE A 179 11.94 12.19 10.07
CA ILE A 179 13.02 12.90 9.38
C ILE A 179 12.45 13.64 8.18
N VAL A 180 12.73 14.94 8.10
CA VAL A 180 12.49 15.72 6.88
C VAL A 180 13.78 15.76 6.08
N MET A 181 13.77 15.14 4.91
CA MET A 181 14.97 14.96 4.09
C MET A 181 15.43 16.29 3.50
N LYS A 182 16.76 16.47 3.40
CA LYS A 182 17.38 17.67 2.81
C LYS A 182 17.36 17.59 1.28
N SER A 183 16.20 17.82 0.67
CA SER A 183 16.03 17.90 -0.79
C SER A 183 15.03 19.01 -1.17
N MET A 184 14.90 19.31 -2.46
CA MET A 184 13.97 20.34 -2.96
C MET A 184 12.52 20.09 -2.53
N VAL A 185 12.08 18.83 -2.58
CA VAL A 185 10.70 18.43 -2.25
C VAL A 185 10.50 18.10 -0.77
N ARG A 186 11.58 18.09 0.04
CA ARG A 186 11.58 17.84 1.50
C ARG A 186 10.64 16.70 1.94
N PRO A 187 10.82 15.48 1.39
CA PRO A 187 9.98 14.35 1.75
C PRO A 187 10.20 13.94 3.20
N LYS A 188 9.17 13.36 3.82
CA LYS A 188 9.15 13.04 5.25
C LYS A 188 9.27 11.53 5.43
N LYS A 189 10.34 11.09 6.08
CA LYS A 189 10.51 9.71 6.53
C LYS A 189 9.81 9.57 7.88
N ILE A 190 8.80 8.71 7.94
CA ILE A 190 8.15 8.35 9.19
C ILE A 190 8.30 6.84 9.40
N THR A 191 8.19 6.39 10.65
CA THR A 191 8.25 4.98 11.01
C THR A 191 6.92 4.54 11.59
N LEU A 192 6.30 3.55 10.97
CA LEU A 192 5.11 2.90 11.49
C LEU A 192 5.52 1.80 12.46
N VAL A 193 4.81 1.70 13.58
CA VAL A 193 4.82 0.54 14.44
C VAL A 193 3.60 -0.29 14.08
N ALA A 194 3.82 -1.55 13.77
CA ALA A 194 2.79 -2.45 13.29
C ALA A 194 2.26 -3.40 14.38
N SER A 195 1.15 -4.07 14.09
CA SER A 195 0.53 -5.05 14.98
C SER A 195 1.40 -6.29 15.24
N ASP A 196 2.39 -6.56 14.40
CA ASP A 196 3.39 -7.64 14.60
C ASP A 196 4.59 -7.18 15.44
N GLY A 197 4.55 -5.97 16.00
CA GLY A 197 5.62 -5.37 16.80
C GLY A 197 6.79 -4.82 15.98
N LYS A 198 6.79 -4.98 14.65
CA LYS A 198 7.88 -4.50 13.79
C LYS A 198 7.70 -3.03 13.43
N ARG A 199 8.83 -2.45 13.00
CA ARG A 199 8.95 -1.05 12.59
C ARG A 199 9.13 -0.98 11.07
N TYR A 200 8.29 -0.17 10.41
CA TYR A 200 8.28 -0.02 8.96
C TYR A 200 8.46 1.45 8.57
N SER A 201 9.60 1.79 7.98
CA SER A 201 9.83 3.14 7.46
C SER A 201 9.10 3.37 6.14
N LEU A 202 8.48 4.54 6.00
CA LEU A 202 7.88 5.01 4.75
C LEU A 202 8.28 6.45 4.45
N MET A 203 8.17 6.82 3.18
CA MET A 203 8.46 8.16 2.69
C MET A 203 7.17 8.83 2.21
N CYS A 204 6.74 9.89 2.88
CA CYS A 204 5.69 10.76 2.42
C CYS A 204 6.29 11.81 1.47
N LYS A 205 5.91 11.77 0.19
CA LYS A 205 6.33 12.74 -0.82
C LYS A 205 5.13 13.57 -1.28
N ALA A 206 5.29 14.89 -1.36
CA ALA A 206 4.29 15.80 -1.91
C ALA A 206 4.57 16.09 -3.38
N LYS A 207 3.51 16.28 -4.17
CA LYS A 207 3.58 16.81 -5.55
C LYS A 207 4.57 16.05 -6.46
N ASP A 208 4.79 14.78 -6.19
CA ASP A 208 5.69 13.91 -6.95
C ASP A 208 4.88 13.05 -7.92
N GLU A 209 5.47 12.70 -9.06
CA GLU A 209 4.86 11.82 -10.06
C GLU A 209 4.99 10.35 -9.61
N LEU A 210 4.44 10.03 -8.43
CA LEU A 210 4.55 8.70 -7.80
C LEU A 210 4.03 7.55 -8.68
N ARG A 211 3.19 7.86 -9.67
CA ARG A 211 2.76 6.87 -10.67
C ARG A 211 3.90 6.43 -11.57
N LYS A 212 4.76 7.36 -11.99
CA LYS A 212 5.96 7.05 -12.78
C LYS A 212 6.94 6.24 -11.93
N ASP A 213 7.15 6.64 -10.67
CA ASP A 213 7.95 5.86 -9.71
C ASP A 213 7.39 4.44 -9.53
N GLY A 214 6.08 4.29 -9.36
CA GLY A 214 5.42 3.00 -9.23
C GLY A 214 5.60 2.10 -10.45
N ARG A 215 5.48 2.65 -11.66
CA ARG A 215 5.73 1.92 -12.92
C ARG A 215 7.18 1.54 -13.08
N LEU A 216 8.11 2.40 -12.71
CA LEU A 216 9.54 2.06 -12.71
C LEU A 216 9.82 0.89 -11.75
N MET A 217 9.21 0.91 -10.56
CA MET A 217 9.36 -0.19 -9.62
C MET A 217 8.71 -1.48 -10.12
N GLU A 218 7.62 -1.42 -10.87
CA GLU A 218 7.00 -2.59 -11.52
C GLU A 218 7.95 -3.18 -12.59
N ILE A 219 8.55 -2.34 -13.42
CA ILE A 219 9.57 -2.77 -14.39
C ILE A 219 10.77 -3.41 -13.69
N ASN A 220 11.30 -2.78 -12.63
CA ASN A 220 12.42 -3.34 -11.87
C ASN A 220 12.09 -4.71 -11.26
N ARG A 221 10.83 -4.97 -10.89
CA ARG A 221 10.40 -6.30 -10.43
C ARG A 221 10.44 -7.33 -11.57
N ILE A 222 9.99 -6.96 -12.77
CA ILE A 222 10.08 -7.82 -13.96
C ILE A 222 11.56 -8.10 -14.28
N VAL A 223 12.41 -7.07 -14.24
CA VAL A 223 13.86 -7.22 -14.44
C VAL A 223 14.46 -8.17 -13.41
N ASN A 224 14.11 -8.06 -12.14
CA ASN A 224 14.57 -9.01 -11.12
C ASN A 224 14.12 -10.43 -11.41
N ALA A 225 12.88 -10.62 -11.87
CA ALA A 225 12.39 -11.94 -12.23
C ALA A 225 13.18 -12.54 -13.41
N LEU A 226 13.53 -11.73 -14.42
CA LEU A 226 14.41 -12.12 -15.53
C LEU A 226 15.85 -12.42 -15.09
N LEU A 227 16.44 -11.57 -14.24
CA LEU A 227 17.78 -11.79 -13.67
C LEU A 227 17.83 -13.07 -12.84
N HIS A 228 16.75 -13.36 -12.11
CA HIS A 228 16.60 -14.61 -11.40
C HIS A 228 16.41 -15.82 -12.31
N GLN A 229 16.00 -15.69 -13.58
CA GLN A 229 15.92 -16.81 -14.53
C GLN A 229 17.25 -17.06 -15.25
N ASN A 230 18.10 -16.05 -15.40
CA ASN A 230 19.43 -16.20 -16.00
C ASN A 230 20.46 -16.76 -15.01
N ALA A 231 21.14 -17.85 -15.38
CA ALA A 231 22.09 -18.54 -14.50
C ALA A 231 23.33 -17.69 -14.14
N ASP A 232 23.88 -16.95 -15.09
CA ASP A 232 25.05 -16.10 -14.86
C ASP A 232 24.72 -14.91 -13.95
N ALA A 233 23.56 -14.29 -14.15
CA ALA A 233 23.06 -13.21 -13.32
C ALA A 233 22.78 -13.68 -11.88
N ARG A 234 22.14 -14.85 -11.71
CA ARG A 234 21.95 -15.48 -10.39
C ARG A 234 23.28 -15.79 -9.70
N ARG A 235 24.25 -16.38 -10.42
CA ARG A 235 25.58 -16.70 -9.87
C ARG A 235 26.30 -15.45 -9.36
N ARG A 236 26.08 -14.31 -10.02
CA ARG A 236 26.60 -12.99 -9.64
C ARG A 236 25.71 -12.23 -8.65
N GLN A 237 24.59 -12.83 -8.21
CA GLN A 237 23.61 -12.25 -7.30
C GLN A 237 23.08 -10.87 -7.76
N LEU A 238 22.91 -10.70 -9.08
CA LEU A 238 22.39 -9.46 -9.63
C LEU A 238 20.92 -9.27 -9.27
N SER A 239 20.62 -8.15 -8.62
CA SER A 239 19.25 -7.72 -8.36
C SER A 239 19.19 -6.20 -8.24
N VAL A 240 18.07 -5.62 -8.64
CA VAL A 240 17.73 -4.23 -8.43
C VAL A 240 16.91 -4.13 -7.16
N ARG A 241 17.31 -3.26 -6.22
CA ARG A 241 16.52 -3.02 -5.01
C ARG A 241 15.20 -2.37 -5.40
N THR A 242 14.09 -3.01 -5.03
CA THR A 242 12.74 -2.50 -5.25
C THR A 242 12.12 -2.02 -3.95
N TYR A 243 11.14 -1.12 -4.06
CA TYR A 243 10.32 -0.66 -2.95
C TYR A 243 8.88 -0.52 -3.42
N ASN A 244 7.95 -0.57 -2.47
CA ASN A 244 6.54 -0.37 -2.79
C ASN A 244 6.22 1.12 -2.91
N VAL A 245 5.37 1.47 -3.87
CA VAL A 245 4.91 2.84 -4.09
C VAL A 245 3.39 2.83 -4.16
N VAL A 246 2.75 3.56 -3.25
CA VAL A 246 1.28 3.70 -3.22
C VAL A 246 0.93 5.16 -3.46
N PRO A 247 0.53 5.55 -4.69
CA PRO A 247 0.03 6.89 -4.95
C PRO A 247 -1.26 7.13 -4.16
N LEU A 248 -1.36 8.27 -3.47
CA LEU A 248 -2.53 8.63 -2.64
C LEU A 248 -3.31 9.83 -3.18
N GLN A 249 -2.88 10.43 -4.29
CA GLN A 249 -3.52 11.55 -4.98
C GLN A 249 -3.74 11.20 -6.46
N SER A 250 -4.85 11.70 -7.01
CA SER A 250 -5.25 11.43 -8.40
C SER A 250 -4.78 12.47 -9.40
#